data_AF-A0A2T4WPL1-F1
#
_entry.id   AF-A0A2T4WPL1-F1
#
_cell.length_a   1.000
_cell.length_b   1.000
_cell.length_c   1.000
_cell.angle_alpha   90.00
_cell.angle_beta   90.00
_cell.angle_gamma   90.00
#
_symmetry.space_group_name_H-M   'P 1'
#
loop_
_entity.id
_entity.type
_entity.pdbx_description
1 polymer ?
#
loop_
_entity_poly.entity_id
_entity_poly.type
_entity_poly.pdbx_seq_one_letter_code
_entity_poly.pdbx_strand_id
1 'polypeptide(L)'
;MKKTVTSLLGVVLIAAACSKDSSLDQAEYSDNPLFYFSGSVNGLPINIQAGKDGYAMYTNYYLKDSVLHMESLLAIDTPSYREAFKIDIHGGETSGTIVNASYSTSLINGPIALADASGFPRRPHVYDYIFTSDSLNGDIPLQWTTPNGSHYGDSCNYLEVNALSQQSFKVEMQSAGPLSCTPLVAHTILTQGDCKGEIHILKSTNSVLIAEARSRVGLIKSIQWSVNDQNVGTGLTLSYDVLGFSPGYRLKAKIVFESGCIETIEKVILAGSPQCDINLNYQKLPHRDYNPHNLGTVSVTYFDANGKEYNSHYAYNTGHFSIEAIANYNESMSSSTPVTNNHKRYSFSGDLVLKSSDGSSVQLDNIFGIFAVQHPD
;
A
#
# COMPACT_ATOMS: atom_id res chain seq x y z
N MET A 1 30.54 85.74 50.25
CA MET A 1 29.94 85.08 49.07
C MET A 1 28.88 84.08 49.53
N LYS A 2 27.70 84.15 48.90
CA LYS A 2 26.68 83.09 48.60
C LYS A 2 26.90 81.71 49.27
N LYS A 3 25.91 80.95 49.76
CA LYS A 3 24.44 81.01 49.89
C LYS A 3 24.03 79.61 50.43
N THR A 4 23.04 79.55 51.35
CA THR A 4 21.94 78.55 51.52
C THR A 4 22.25 77.02 51.53
N VAL A 5 21.90 76.23 52.57
CA VAL A 5 20.54 75.72 53.00
C VAL A 5 20.06 74.63 52.03
N THR A 6 19.59 73.40 52.32
CA THR A 6 18.62 72.79 53.30
C THR A 6 18.66 71.25 53.05
N SER A 7 18.62 70.36 54.06
CA SER A 7 17.45 69.59 54.59
C SER A 7 16.61 68.73 53.62
N LEU A 8 16.48 67.41 53.89
CA LEU A 8 15.29 66.54 53.69
C LEU A 8 15.63 65.12 54.23
N LEU A 9 15.12 64.63 55.36
CA LEU A 9 13.82 64.02 55.67
C LEU A 9 13.51 62.71 54.91
N GLY A 10 13.16 61.67 55.69
CA GLY A 10 13.15 60.25 55.31
C GLY A 10 11.89 59.71 54.67
N VAL A 11 11.93 58.41 54.35
CA VAL A 11 10.76 57.56 54.07
C VAL A 11 11.07 56.14 54.56
N VAL A 12 10.16 55.62 55.40
CA VAL A 12 10.03 54.22 55.82
C VAL A 12 9.20 53.49 54.76
N LEU A 13 9.64 52.32 54.29
CA LEU A 13 8.90 51.44 53.39
C LEU A 13 8.78 50.05 53.99
N ILE A 14 7.53 49.68 54.25
CA ILE A 14 7.04 48.39 54.74
C ILE A 14 6.93 47.45 53.53
N ALA A 15 7.65 46.34 53.54
CA ALA A 15 7.50 45.28 52.54
C ALA A 15 6.49 44.23 53.05
N ALA A 16 5.34 44.17 52.40
CA ALA A 16 4.35 43.11 52.56
C ALA A 16 4.83 41.86 51.81
N ALA A 17 4.91 40.73 52.51
CA ALA A 17 5.17 39.42 51.92
C ALA A 17 3.84 38.79 51.46
N CYS A 18 3.62 38.74 50.15
CA CYS A 18 2.68 37.82 49.51
C CYS A 18 3.43 36.53 49.18
N SER A 19 3.17 35.45 49.91
CA SER A 19 3.51 34.09 49.46
C SER A 19 2.45 33.63 48.46
N LYS A 20 2.77 33.71 47.17
CA LYS A 20 1.99 33.08 46.11
C LYS A 20 2.45 31.64 45.99
N ASP A 21 1.57 30.70 46.30
CA ASP A 21 1.74 29.28 46.03
C ASP A 21 2.16 29.08 44.57
N SER A 22 3.31 28.43 44.38
CA SER A 22 3.80 27.99 43.09
C SER A 22 4.01 26.48 43.13
N SER A 23 2.92 25.73 43.14
CA SER A 23 2.90 24.39 42.54
C SER A 23 2.51 24.56 41.07
N LEU A 24 3.45 25.06 40.27
CA LEU A 24 3.41 24.84 38.83
C LEU A 24 3.83 23.39 38.63
N ASP A 25 2.86 22.54 38.32
CA ASP A 25 3.11 21.21 37.76
C ASP A 25 4.12 21.37 36.62
N GLN A 26 5.30 20.79 36.80
CA GLN A 26 6.29 20.68 35.74
C GLN A 26 5.70 19.77 34.67
N ALA A 27 5.29 20.34 33.54
CA ALA A 27 5.14 19.58 32.31
C ALA A 27 6.51 18.95 32.01
N GLU A 28 6.59 17.62 32.12
CA GLU A 28 7.79 16.88 31.77
C GLU A 28 8.15 17.18 30.31
N TYR A 29 9.30 17.82 30.11
CA TYR A 29 9.89 18.03 28.80
C TYR A 29 10.31 16.66 28.24
N SER A 30 9.62 16.19 27.21
CA SER A 30 9.99 14.99 26.45
C SER A 30 10.78 15.42 25.21
N ASP A 31 12.02 14.94 25.08
CA ASP A 31 12.89 15.16 23.91
C ASP A 31 12.38 14.51 22.62
N ASN A 32 11.34 13.66 22.69
CA ASN A 32 10.72 13.06 21.52
C ASN A 32 9.38 13.75 21.19
N PRO A 33 9.19 14.26 19.96
CA PRO A 33 7.92 14.85 19.56
C PRO A 33 6.82 13.79 19.63
N LEU A 34 5.74 14.11 20.34
CA LEU A 34 4.63 13.19 20.52
C LEU A 34 3.88 12.90 19.20
N PHE A 35 3.82 13.90 18.33
CA PHE A 35 3.20 13.81 17.01
C PHE A 35 4.12 14.38 15.94
N TYR A 36 4.27 13.62 14.85
CA TYR A 36 5.12 14.01 13.73
C TYR A 36 4.74 13.28 12.46
N PHE A 37 5.22 13.81 11.33
CA PHE A 37 5.17 13.23 10.00
C PHE A 37 6.57 13.33 9.39
N SER A 38 7.05 12.25 8.80
CA SER A 38 8.31 12.23 8.04
C SER A 38 8.18 11.36 6.79
N GLY A 39 8.99 11.65 5.79
CA GLY A 39 9.04 10.91 4.53
C GLY A 39 9.74 11.73 3.46
N SER A 40 9.31 11.59 2.21
CA SER A 40 9.77 12.45 1.12
C SER A 40 8.64 12.87 0.19
N VAL A 41 8.74 14.08 -0.36
CA VAL A 41 7.83 14.63 -1.37
C VAL A 41 8.62 14.78 -2.67
N ASN A 42 8.27 14.01 -3.69
CA ASN A 42 9.01 13.94 -4.96
C ASN A 42 10.52 13.68 -4.74
N GLY A 43 10.85 12.79 -3.80
CA GLY A 43 12.23 12.45 -3.43
C GLY A 43 12.96 13.47 -2.53
N LEU A 44 12.35 14.61 -2.21
CA LEU A 44 12.91 15.56 -1.25
C LEU A 44 12.44 15.23 0.18
N PRO A 45 13.33 15.10 1.17
CA PRO A 45 12.94 14.73 2.52
C PRO A 45 12.07 15.81 3.17
N ILE A 46 11.08 15.38 3.94
CA ILE A 46 10.20 16.23 4.74
C ILE A 46 10.09 15.68 6.17
N ASN A 47 10.02 16.58 7.15
CA ASN A 47 9.82 16.25 8.55
C ASN A 47 9.08 17.40 9.24
N ILE A 48 7.86 17.13 9.69
CA ILE A 48 6.98 18.06 10.39
C ILE A 48 6.74 17.52 11.80
N GLN A 49 6.87 18.36 12.82
CA GLN A 49 6.79 17.93 14.23
C GLN A 49 5.95 18.92 15.05
N ALA A 50 4.93 18.42 15.75
CA ALA A 50 4.15 19.24 16.65
C ALA A 50 5.03 19.79 17.80
N GLY A 51 4.83 21.06 18.16
CA GLY A 51 5.63 21.77 19.17
C GLY A 51 6.93 22.38 18.63
N LYS A 52 7.24 22.19 17.34
CA LYS A 52 8.41 22.75 16.67
C LYS A 52 7.98 23.68 15.54
N ASP A 53 8.68 24.80 15.36
CA ASP A 53 8.46 25.75 14.24
C ASP A 53 6.99 26.24 14.11
N GLY A 54 6.24 26.25 15.22
CA GLY A 54 4.85 26.68 15.27
C GLY A 54 3.82 25.62 14.83
N TYR A 55 4.24 24.39 14.52
CA TYR A 55 3.33 23.32 14.18
C TYR A 55 2.57 22.81 15.41
N ALA A 56 1.27 22.56 15.23
CA ALA A 56 0.41 21.92 16.20
C ALA A 56 -0.37 20.76 15.55
N MET A 57 -0.76 19.79 16.38
CA MET A 57 -1.67 18.74 15.97
C MET A 57 -3.10 19.19 16.27
N TYR A 58 -3.92 19.25 15.22
CA TYR A 58 -5.34 19.52 15.31
C TYR A 58 -6.12 18.25 15.02
N THR A 59 -7.17 18.02 15.78
CA THR A 59 -8.04 16.85 15.59
C THR A 59 -9.48 17.29 15.62
N ASN A 60 -10.30 16.62 14.83
CA ASN A 60 -11.75 16.85 14.81
C ASN A 60 -12.46 15.57 14.40
N TYR A 61 -13.76 15.49 14.66
CA TYR A 61 -14.62 14.49 14.05
C TYR A 61 -15.98 15.09 13.72
N TYR A 62 -16.59 14.61 12.65
CA TYR A 62 -17.90 15.06 12.19
C TYR A 62 -18.61 13.98 11.37
N LEU A 63 -19.89 14.18 11.11
CA LEU A 63 -20.62 13.38 10.13
C LEU A 63 -20.71 14.14 8.81
N LYS A 64 -20.41 13.45 7.71
CA LYS A 64 -20.66 13.91 6.34
C LYS A 64 -21.27 12.77 5.55
N ASP A 65 -22.41 13.04 4.91
CA ASP A 65 -23.14 12.03 4.14
C ASP A 65 -23.45 10.74 4.93
N SER A 66 -23.74 10.90 6.23
CA SER A 66 -23.93 9.80 7.21
C SER A 66 -22.68 8.96 7.49
N VAL A 67 -21.49 9.36 7.07
CA VAL A 67 -20.22 8.69 7.39
C VAL A 67 -19.48 9.50 8.46
N LEU A 68 -18.91 8.81 9.44
CA LEU A 68 -18.03 9.44 10.43
C LEU A 68 -16.71 9.80 9.77
N HIS A 69 -16.31 11.06 9.86
CA HIS A 69 -14.99 11.52 9.47
C HIS A 69 -14.20 11.84 10.74
N MET A 70 -12.98 11.34 10.79
CA MET A 70 -12.07 11.53 11.91
C MET A 70 -10.78 12.13 11.36
N GLU A 71 -10.64 13.44 11.55
CA GLU A 71 -9.57 14.23 10.96
C GLU A 71 -8.42 14.47 11.92
N SER A 72 -7.22 14.40 11.37
CA SER A 72 -5.95 14.71 12.01
C SER A 72 -5.18 15.65 11.09
N LEU A 73 -4.77 16.81 11.58
CA LEU A 73 -4.08 17.83 10.80
C LEU A 73 -2.85 18.30 11.55
N LEU A 74 -1.68 18.13 10.95
CA LEU A 74 -0.43 18.71 11.43
C LEU A 74 -0.12 19.96 10.60
N ALA A 75 -0.25 21.14 11.20
CA ALA A 75 -0.14 22.42 10.51
C ALA A 75 0.35 23.54 11.45
N ILE A 76 0.82 24.64 10.86
CA ILE A 76 1.02 25.91 11.57
C ILE A 76 -0.34 26.62 11.64
N ASP A 77 -0.66 27.23 12.78
CA ASP A 77 -1.91 27.98 13.04
C ASP A 77 -2.07 29.18 12.08
N THR A 78 -2.51 28.91 10.85
CA THR A 78 -2.66 29.90 9.79
C THR A 78 -3.87 29.56 8.91
N PRO A 79 -4.58 30.58 8.41
CA PRO A 79 -5.75 30.37 7.54
C PRO A 79 -5.40 29.78 6.16
N SER A 80 -4.11 29.63 5.82
CA SER A 80 -3.66 29.20 4.50
C SER A 80 -3.01 27.81 4.46
N TYR A 81 -3.06 27.03 5.55
CA TYR A 81 -2.50 25.67 5.67
C TYR A 81 -1.26 25.43 4.80
N ARG A 82 -0.16 26.13 5.07
CA ARG A 82 1.10 25.94 4.33
C ARG A 82 1.89 24.80 4.96
N GLU A 83 2.52 23.98 4.12
CA GLU A 83 3.34 22.84 4.55
C GLU A 83 2.62 21.95 5.56
N ALA A 84 1.34 21.69 5.34
CA ALA A 84 0.48 20.96 6.25
C ALA A 84 0.23 19.52 5.76
N PHE A 85 -0.03 18.62 6.70
CA PHE A 85 -0.36 17.22 6.41
C PHE A 85 -1.64 16.81 7.14
N LYS A 86 -2.63 16.35 6.38
CA LYS A 86 -3.94 15.93 6.87
C LYS A 86 -4.18 14.45 6.58
N ILE A 87 -4.73 13.75 7.56
CA ILE A 87 -5.31 12.41 7.42
C ILE A 87 -6.77 12.51 7.83
N ASP A 88 -7.66 11.96 7.02
CA ASP A 88 -9.10 11.83 7.30
C ASP A 88 -9.49 10.35 7.21
N ILE A 89 -9.84 9.76 8.35
CA ILE A 89 -10.23 8.35 8.46
C ILE A 89 -11.76 8.26 8.46
N HIS A 90 -12.30 7.51 7.51
CA HIS A 90 -13.74 7.35 7.32
C HIS A 90 -14.29 6.15 8.09
N GLY A 91 -15.45 6.35 8.71
CA GLY A 91 -16.28 5.36 9.39
C GLY A 91 -16.50 4.10 8.56
N GLY A 92 -16.45 2.92 9.18
CA GLY A 92 -16.72 1.62 8.56
C GLY A 92 -18.20 1.35 8.30
N GLU A 93 -19.08 2.21 8.80
CA GLU A 93 -20.53 2.11 8.70
C GLU A 93 -21.15 3.50 8.54
N THR A 94 -22.39 3.52 8.06
CA THR A 94 -23.19 4.75 8.05
C THR A 94 -23.92 4.91 9.38
N SER A 95 -24.02 6.16 9.85
CA SER A 95 -24.76 6.51 11.06
C SER A 95 -25.63 7.73 10.82
N GLY A 96 -26.85 7.69 11.36
CA GLY A 96 -27.78 8.81 11.32
C GLY A 96 -27.44 9.94 12.31
N THR A 97 -26.65 9.66 13.34
CA THR A 97 -26.26 10.65 14.37
C THR A 97 -24.84 10.40 14.87
N ILE A 98 -24.15 11.46 15.29
CA ILE A 98 -22.75 11.35 15.70
C ILE A 98 -22.57 10.54 16.98
N VAL A 99 -23.61 10.50 17.81
CA VAL A 99 -23.66 9.75 19.08
C VAL A 99 -23.69 8.23 18.85
N ASN A 100 -24.17 7.78 17.69
CA ASN A 100 -24.25 6.36 17.36
C ASN A 100 -23.10 5.90 16.45
N ALA A 101 -22.18 6.79 16.07
CA ALA A 101 -21.13 6.48 15.13
C ALA A 101 -19.94 5.80 15.85
N SER A 102 -19.63 4.55 15.51
CA SER A 102 -18.47 3.87 16.10
C SER A 102 -17.18 4.14 15.32
N TYR A 103 -16.10 4.46 16.04
CA TYR A 103 -14.75 4.55 15.45
C TYR A 103 -14.07 3.18 15.30
N SER A 104 -14.51 2.18 16.07
CA SER A 104 -13.81 0.90 16.24
C SER A 104 -13.72 0.06 14.97
N THR A 105 -14.63 0.28 14.03
CA THR A 105 -14.68 -0.41 12.73
C THR A 105 -13.71 0.19 11.70
N SER A 106 -13.13 1.35 11.98
CA SER A 106 -12.38 2.16 11.00
C SER A 106 -10.94 2.37 11.41
N LEU A 107 -10.70 2.52 12.71
CA LEU A 107 -9.38 2.62 13.30
C LEU A 107 -8.91 1.21 13.68
N ILE A 108 -8.44 0.46 12.69
CA ILE A 108 -7.88 -0.89 12.85
C ILE A 108 -6.42 -0.92 12.44
N ASN A 109 -5.62 -1.76 13.11
CA ASN A 109 -4.23 -1.97 12.70
C ASN A 109 -4.20 -2.71 11.35
N GLY A 110 -3.28 -2.29 10.49
CA GLY A 110 -2.99 -2.88 9.19
C GLY A 110 -3.30 -1.97 8.02
N PRO A 111 -3.21 -2.52 6.79
CA PRO A 111 -3.47 -1.79 5.56
C PRO A 111 -4.92 -1.28 5.47
N ILE A 112 -5.08 -0.02 5.09
CA ILE A 112 -6.38 0.62 4.88
C ILE A 112 -6.50 1.07 3.43
N ALA A 113 -7.70 0.90 2.87
CA ALA A 113 -8.00 1.37 1.52
C ALA A 113 -7.99 2.90 1.44
N LEU A 114 -7.44 3.47 0.37
CA LEU A 114 -7.56 4.90 0.11
C LEU A 114 -8.96 5.23 -0.44
N ALA A 115 -9.56 6.30 0.05
CA ALA A 115 -10.85 6.79 -0.45
C ALA A 115 -10.75 7.14 -1.95
N ASP A 116 -11.69 6.64 -2.75
CA ASP A 116 -11.68 6.75 -4.21
C ASP A 116 -12.90 7.52 -4.70
N ALA A 117 -12.68 8.54 -5.52
CA ALA A 117 -13.73 9.41 -6.04
C ALA A 117 -14.72 8.68 -6.97
N SER A 118 -14.33 7.54 -7.53
CA SER A 118 -15.21 6.70 -8.34
C SER A 118 -16.22 5.89 -7.51
N GLY A 119 -16.03 5.80 -6.19
CA GLY A 119 -16.80 4.90 -5.32
C GLY A 119 -16.35 3.44 -5.40
N PHE A 120 -15.16 3.17 -5.97
CA PHE A 120 -14.57 1.84 -6.06
C PHE A 120 -13.17 1.79 -5.43
N PRO A 121 -13.05 1.94 -4.10
CA PRO A 121 -11.75 1.91 -3.41
C PRO A 121 -11.05 0.57 -3.60
N ARG A 122 -9.72 0.63 -3.69
CA ARG A 122 -8.88 -0.55 -3.82
C ARG A 122 -8.81 -1.29 -2.48
N ARG A 123 -9.09 -2.59 -2.49
CA ARG A 123 -8.82 -3.46 -1.34
C ARG A 123 -7.31 -3.72 -1.21
N PRO A 124 -6.69 -3.43 -0.07
CA PRO A 124 -5.28 -3.74 0.14
C PRO A 124 -5.00 -5.24 -0.01
N HIS A 125 -3.92 -5.58 -0.70
CA HIS A 125 -3.45 -6.96 -0.92
C HIS A 125 -4.43 -7.93 -1.63
N VAL A 126 -5.54 -7.45 -2.17
CA VAL A 126 -6.47 -8.27 -2.96
C VAL A 126 -6.33 -7.92 -4.44
N TYR A 127 -6.26 -8.94 -5.29
CA TYR A 127 -5.99 -8.79 -6.72
C TYR A 127 -6.90 -9.67 -7.56
N ASP A 128 -7.21 -9.18 -8.76
CA ASP A 128 -7.85 -9.94 -9.82
C ASP A 128 -6.80 -10.33 -10.86
N TYR A 129 -6.86 -11.57 -11.33
CA TYR A 129 -5.99 -12.08 -12.38
C TYR A 129 -6.79 -12.40 -13.63
N ILE A 130 -6.34 -11.89 -14.76
CA ILE A 130 -6.88 -12.19 -16.08
C ILE A 130 -5.82 -12.99 -16.84
N PHE A 131 -6.13 -14.22 -17.20
CA PHE A 131 -5.26 -15.14 -17.93
C PHE A 131 -5.67 -15.20 -19.40
N THR A 132 -4.69 -15.20 -20.28
CA THR A 132 -4.86 -15.28 -21.73
C THR A 132 -3.77 -16.15 -22.34
N SER A 133 -4.07 -16.87 -23.41
CA SER A 133 -3.01 -17.53 -24.18
C SER A 133 -2.31 -16.56 -25.13
N ASP A 134 -0.99 -16.62 -25.19
CA ASP A 134 -0.20 -16.02 -26.29
C ASP A 134 -0.03 -17.07 -27.39
N SER A 135 -1.11 -17.39 -28.10
CA SER A 135 -1.11 -18.35 -29.21
C SER A 135 -0.89 -17.62 -30.53
N LEU A 136 0.28 -17.81 -31.13
CA LEU A 136 0.56 -17.37 -32.50
C LEU A 136 -0.11 -18.27 -33.56
N ASN A 137 -0.65 -19.43 -33.15
CA ASN A 137 -1.09 -20.50 -34.05
C ASN A 137 -2.62 -20.55 -34.25
N GLY A 138 -3.33 -19.46 -33.97
CA GLY A 138 -4.78 -19.36 -34.10
C GLY A 138 -5.55 -19.90 -32.89
N ASP A 139 -6.88 -19.98 -33.04
CA ASP A 139 -7.82 -20.43 -32.01
C ASP A 139 -7.65 -21.94 -31.76
N ILE A 140 -6.90 -22.26 -30.71
CA ILE A 140 -6.79 -23.61 -30.16
C ILE A 140 -7.78 -23.67 -29.00
N PRO A 141 -8.70 -24.63 -28.91
CA PRO A 141 -9.56 -24.73 -27.74
C PRO A 141 -8.70 -24.97 -26.50
N LEU A 142 -8.92 -24.17 -25.44
CA LEU A 142 -8.14 -24.27 -24.20
C LEU A 142 -9.04 -24.63 -23.03
N GLN A 143 -8.47 -25.42 -22.12
CA GLN A 143 -9.00 -25.68 -20.80
C GLN A 143 -8.07 -25.05 -19.77
N TRP A 144 -8.57 -24.09 -19.02
CA TRP A 144 -7.91 -23.46 -17.90
C TRP A 144 -8.25 -24.19 -16.61
N THR A 145 -7.30 -24.34 -15.71
CA THR A 145 -7.52 -24.81 -14.34
C THR A 145 -6.88 -23.81 -13.38
N THR A 146 -7.71 -23.27 -12.50
CA THR A 146 -7.34 -22.34 -11.43
C THR A 146 -7.74 -22.95 -10.09
N PRO A 147 -7.35 -22.38 -8.94
CA PRO A 147 -7.84 -22.85 -7.64
C PRO A 147 -9.37 -22.84 -7.49
N ASN A 148 -10.08 -21.99 -8.26
CA ASN A 148 -11.54 -21.88 -8.23
C ASN A 148 -12.25 -22.87 -9.17
N GLY A 149 -11.51 -23.67 -9.95
CA GLY A 149 -12.06 -24.66 -10.85
C GLY A 149 -11.51 -24.56 -12.27
N SER A 150 -12.18 -25.27 -13.20
CA SER A 150 -11.78 -25.34 -14.60
C SER A 150 -12.74 -24.56 -15.51
N HIS A 151 -12.21 -24.00 -16.59
CA HIS A 151 -12.93 -23.18 -17.56
C HIS A 151 -12.49 -23.52 -18.99
N TYR A 152 -13.42 -23.49 -19.96
CA TYR A 152 -13.11 -23.66 -21.38
C TYR A 152 -13.23 -22.32 -22.11
N GLY A 153 -12.22 -21.95 -22.89
CA GLY A 153 -12.21 -20.71 -23.68
C GLY A 153 -10.81 -20.10 -23.80
N ASP A 154 -10.68 -18.96 -24.48
CA ASP A 154 -9.37 -18.38 -24.80
C ASP A 154 -8.74 -17.59 -23.63
N SER A 155 -9.53 -17.36 -22.59
CA SER A 155 -9.12 -16.66 -21.37
C SER A 155 -9.83 -17.24 -20.14
N CYS A 156 -9.30 -16.90 -18.96
CA CYS A 156 -9.89 -17.24 -17.68
C CYS A 156 -9.62 -16.11 -16.68
N ASN A 157 -10.55 -15.87 -15.75
CA ASN A 157 -10.36 -14.90 -14.68
C ASN A 157 -10.28 -15.62 -13.33
N TYR A 158 -9.40 -15.16 -12.46
CA TYR A 158 -9.35 -15.55 -11.06
C TYR A 158 -9.43 -14.29 -10.20
N LEU A 159 -10.61 -14.05 -9.65
CA LEU A 159 -10.95 -12.83 -8.93
C LEU A 159 -10.68 -12.98 -7.42
N GLU A 160 -10.49 -11.84 -6.76
CA GLU A 160 -10.45 -11.71 -5.30
C GLU A 160 -9.35 -12.54 -4.61
N VAL A 161 -8.17 -12.63 -5.21
CA VAL A 161 -7.04 -13.35 -4.61
C VAL A 161 -6.40 -12.47 -3.53
N ASN A 162 -6.60 -12.84 -2.26
CA ASN A 162 -5.96 -12.18 -1.13
C ASN A 162 -4.52 -12.68 -0.96
N ALA A 163 -3.55 -11.80 -1.21
CA ALA A 163 -2.13 -12.12 -1.18
C ALA A 163 -1.55 -12.39 0.22
N LEU A 164 -2.30 -12.10 1.29
CA LEU A 164 -1.92 -12.44 2.66
C LEU A 164 -2.29 -13.89 3.00
N SER A 165 -3.48 -14.36 2.60
CA SER A 165 -3.94 -15.73 2.85
C SER A 165 -3.46 -16.73 1.79
N GLN A 166 -3.22 -16.25 0.57
CA GLN A 166 -2.77 -17.07 -0.55
C GLN A 166 -1.51 -16.46 -1.15
N GLN A 167 -0.36 -16.80 -0.59
CA GLN A 167 0.95 -16.24 -1.00
C GLN A 167 1.34 -16.65 -2.43
N SER A 168 0.87 -17.82 -2.90
CA SER A 168 1.05 -18.25 -4.27
C SER A 168 -0.09 -19.14 -4.73
N PHE A 169 -0.25 -19.28 -6.04
CA PHE A 169 -1.20 -20.22 -6.63
C PHE A 169 -0.72 -20.75 -7.98
N LYS A 170 -1.22 -21.92 -8.35
CA LYS A 170 -0.96 -22.53 -9.65
C LYS A 170 -2.13 -22.28 -10.60
N VAL A 171 -1.83 -21.86 -11.81
CA VAL A 171 -2.75 -21.83 -12.95
C VAL A 171 -2.22 -22.76 -14.03
N GLU A 172 -3.10 -23.53 -14.64
CA GLU A 172 -2.77 -24.45 -15.74
C GLU A 172 -3.61 -24.10 -16.97
N MET A 173 -3.00 -24.14 -18.13
CA MET A 173 -3.62 -24.00 -19.44
C MET A 173 -3.31 -25.26 -20.23
N GLN A 174 -4.34 -25.99 -20.63
CA GLN A 174 -4.23 -27.22 -21.39
C GLN A 174 -4.89 -27.04 -22.75
N SER A 175 -4.23 -27.46 -23.83
CA SER A 175 -4.82 -27.43 -25.16
C SER A 175 -5.80 -28.61 -25.32
N ALA A 176 -7.08 -28.31 -25.48
CA ALA A 176 -8.14 -29.27 -25.70
C ALA A 176 -8.31 -29.54 -27.20
N GLY A 177 -7.72 -30.61 -27.70
CA GLY A 177 -7.91 -31.03 -29.10
C GLY A 177 -6.87 -32.02 -29.61
N PRO A 178 -7.09 -32.64 -30.78
CA PRO A 178 -6.20 -33.65 -31.35
C PRO A 178 -4.87 -33.09 -31.87
N LEU A 179 -4.71 -31.75 -31.91
CA LEU A 179 -3.54 -31.03 -32.43
C LEU A 179 -2.77 -30.27 -31.34
N SER A 180 -2.81 -30.72 -30.08
CA SER A 180 -2.15 -30.04 -28.96
C SER A 180 -0.63 -30.25 -28.96
N CYS A 181 0.10 -29.41 -29.67
CA CYS A 181 1.55 -29.49 -29.68
C CYS A 181 2.22 -29.11 -28.33
N THR A 182 1.62 -28.19 -27.55
CA THR A 182 1.99 -27.89 -26.17
C THR A 182 0.80 -28.24 -25.27
N PRO A 183 0.68 -29.50 -24.83
CA PRO A 183 -0.52 -29.98 -24.15
C PRO A 183 -0.77 -29.30 -22.81
N LEU A 184 0.26 -28.75 -22.15
CA LEU A 184 0.12 -28.10 -20.86
C LEU A 184 1.17 -27.00 -20.67
N VAL A 185 0.72 -25.84 -20.21
CA VAL A 185 1.53 -24.77 -19.64
C VAL A 185 0.97 -24.46 -18.26
N ALA A 186 1.82 -24.37 -17.25
CA ALA A 186 1.40 -23.98 -15.91
C ALA A 186 2.34 -22.96 -15.29
N HIS A 187 1.77 -22.00 -14.58
CA HIS A 187 2.51 -20.99 -13.82
C HIS A 187 2.15 -21.13 -12.34
N THR A 188 3.17 -21.15 -11.49
CA THR A 188 3.01 -20.93 -10.05
C THR A 188 3.42 -19.50 -9.76
N ILE A 189 2.43 -18.66 -9.46
CA ILE A 189 2.55 -17.20 -9.36
C ILE A 189 2.60 -16.82 -7.89
N LEU A 190 3.56 -15.98 -7.51
CA LEU A 190 3.63 -15.36 -6.18
C LEU A 190 2.72 -14.11 -6.15
N THR A 191 1.73 -14.08 -5.28
CA THR A 191 0.66 -13.07 -5.30
C THR A 191 1.12 -11.69 -4.82
N GLN A 192 2.11 -11.64 -3.91
CA GLN A 192 2.68 -10.38 -3.44
C GLN A 192 3.73 -9.80 -4.39
N GLY A 193 4.29 -10.61 -5.29
CA GLY A 193 5.32 -10.17 -6.22
C GLY A 193 4.73 -9.55 -7.49
N ASP A 194 5.48 -8.62 -8.08
CA ASP A 194 5.18 -8.02 -9.38
C ASP A 194 6.22 -8.47 -10.43
N CYS A 195 6.60 -9.74 -10.39
CA CYS A 195 7.46 -10.35 -11.40
C CYS A 195 6.65 -11.20 -12.37
N LYS A 196 7.19 -11.36 -13.58
CA LYS A 196 6.59 -12.21 -14.60
C LYS A 196 7.64 -12.67 -15.61
N GLY A 197 7.70 -13.97 -15.83
CA GLY A 197 8.55 -14.62 -16.80
C GLY A 197 7.76 -15.38 -17.85
N GLU A 198 8.50 -15.91 -18.81
CA GLU A 198 8.02 -16.84 -19.82
C GLU A 198 9.14 -17.81 -20.20
N ILE A 199 8.77 -18.94 -20.81
CA ILE A 199 9.71 -19.90 -21.37
C ILE A 199 9.41 -20.07 -22.85
N HIS A 200 10.39 -19.92 -23.71
CA HIS A 200 10.30 -20.25 -25.12
C HIS A 200 11.01 -21.55 -25.47
N ILE A 201 10.38 -22.36 -26.31
CA ILE A 201 10.97 -23.59 -26.84
C ILE A 201 11.59 -23.30 -28.20
N LEU A 202 12.91 -23.14 -28.22
CA LEU A 202 13.66 -22.81 -29.44
C LEU A 202 13.90 -24.04 -30.32
N LYS A 203 14.06 -25.21 -29.69
CA LYS A 203 14.25 -26.49 -30.38
C LYS A 203 13.72 -27.63 -29.52
N SER A 204 12.90 -28.50 -30.09
CA SER A 204 12.45 -29.74 -29.45
C SER A 204 12.55 -30.88 -30.45
N THR A 205 13.48 -31.79 -30.24
CA THR A 205 13.71 -32.97 -31.08
C THR A 205 13.81 -34.22 -30.20
N ASN A 206 13.96 -35.39 -30.81
CA ASN A 206 14.11 -36.65 -30.06
C ASN A 206 15.45 -36.77 -29.31
N SER A 207 16.43 -35.90 -29.58
CA SER A 207 17.76 -35.95 -28.97
C SER A 207 18.19 -34.65 -28.30
N VAL A 208 17.58 -33.51 -28.65
CA VAL A 208 17.97 -32.19 -28.14
C VAL A 208 16.74 -31.35 -27.80
N LEU A 209 16.77 -30.74 -26.62
CA LEU A 209 15.88 -29.67 -26.17
C LEU A 209 16.69 -28.38 -25.97
N ILE A 210 16.25 -27.30 -26.62
CA ILE A 210 16.76 -25.94 -26.37
C ILE A 210 15.59 -25.06 -25.95
N ALA A 211 15.72 -24.43 -24.78
CA ALA A 211 14.72 -23.53 -24.25
C ALA A 211 15.38 -22.24 -23.74
N GLU A 212 14.62 -21.16 -23.71
CA GLU A 212 15.05 -19.85 -23.22
C GLU A 212 13.99 -19.33 -22.25
N ALA A 213 14.41 -18.76 -21.13
CA ALA A 213 13.51 -18.03 -20.24
C ALA A 213 13.75 -16.52 -20.37
N ARG A 214 12.67 -15.75 -20.39
CA ARG A 214 12.69 -14.29 -20.51
C ARG A 214 11.84 -13.65 -19.42
N SER A 215 12.21 -12.44 -19.02
CA SER A 215 11.36 -11.59 -18.18
C SER A 215 10.40 -10.77 -19.04
N ARG A 216 9.12 -10.79 -18.68
CA ARG A 216 8.13 -9.82 -19.14
C ARG A 216 8.00 -8.65 -18.17
N VAL A 217 8.16 -8.90 -16.86
CA VAL A 217 8.16 -7.88 -15.80
C VAL A 217 9.26 -8.19 -14.78
N GLY A 218 10.07 -7.19 -14.45
CA GLY A 218 11.23 -7.31 -13.56
C GLY A 218 12.48 -7.85 -14.26
N LEU A 219 13.59 -7.94 -13.51
CA LEU A 219 14.86 -8.49 -13.98
C LEU A 219 15.11 -9.88 -13.41
N ILE A 220 15.51 -10.83 -14.26
CA ILE A 220 15.84 -12.19 -13.82
C ILE A 220 17.21 -12.19 -13.15
N LYS A 221 17.25 -12.67 -11.91
CA LYS A 221 18.49 -12.90 -11.16
C LYS A 221 19.08 -14.27 -11.47
N SER A 222 18.26 -15.31 -11.49
CA SER A 222 18.71 -16.68 -11.75
C SER A 222 17.58 -17.59 -12.19
N ILE A 223 17.90 -18.63 -12.95
CA ILE A 223 16.96 -19.68 -13.35
C ILE A 223 17.56 -21.04 -13.03
N GLN A 224 16.72 -21.93 -12.50
CA GLN A 224 17.00 -23.35 -12.33
C GLN A 224 16.08 -24.14 -13.25
N TRP A 225 16.66 -24.95 -14.13
CA TRP A 225 15.94 -25.79 -15.09
C TRP A 225 15.81 -27.20 -14.57
N SER A 226 14.65 -27.79 -14.79
CA SER A 226 14.37 -29.17 -14.49
C SER A 226 13.61 -29.85 -15.63
N VAL A 227 14.00 -31.08 -15.95
CA VAL A 227 13.33 -31.93 -16.94
C VAL A 227 12.86 -33.17 -16.20
N ASN A 228 11.55 -33.43 -16.22
CA ASN A 228 10.92 -34.51 -15.46
C ASN A 228 11.32 -34.48 -13.97
N ASP A 229 11.28 -33.28 -13.38
CA ASP A 229 11.63 -32.97 -12.00
C ASP A 229 13.09 -33.24 -11.59
N GLN A 230 13.96 -33.60 -12.53
CA GLN A 230 15.41 -33.65 -12.33
C GLN A 230 16.04 -32.31 -12.69
N ASN A 231 16.87 -31.75 -11.82
CA ASN A 231 17.62 -30.54 -12.13
C ASN A 231 18.67 -30.83 -13.21
N VAL A 232 18.63 -30.09 -14.31
CA VAL A 232 19.49 -30.31 -15.47
C VAL A 232 20.38 -29.12 -15.82
N GLY A 233 20.20 -27.97 -15.17
CA GLY A 233 21.03 -26.81 -15.46
C GLY A 233 20.51 -25.49 -14.89
N THR A 234 21.27 -24.44 -15.16
CA THR A 234 20.98 -23.07 -14.73
C THR A 234 21.32 -22.08 -15.84
N GLY A 235 20.72 -20.89 -15.82
CA GLY A 235 20.99 -19.81 -16.78
C GLY A 235 19.78 -19.48 -17.65
N LEU A 236 19.88 -18.43 -18.46
CA LEU A 236 18.76 -17.95 -19.30
C LEU A 236 18.39 -18.92 -20.41
N THR A 237 19.35 -19.71 -20.89
CA THR A 237 19.15 -20.71 -21.94
C THR A 237 19.50 -22.09 -21.41
N LEU A 238 18.68 -23.08 -21.74
CA LEU A 238 18.93 -24.49 -21.54
C LEU A 238 19.28 -25.13 -22.88
N SER A 239 20.34 -25.93 -22.91
CA SER A 239 20.61 -26.90 -23.97
C SER A 239 20.79 -28.26 -23.31
N TYR A 240 19.90 -29.21 -23.60
CA TYR A 240 19.84 -30.49 -22.91
C TYR A 240 19.69 -31.65 -23.90
N ASP A 241 20.52 -32.68 -23.72
CA ASP A 241 20.44 -33.92 -24.50
C ASP A 241 19.38 -34.84 -23.88
N VAL A 242 18.33 -35.11 -24.63
CA VAL A 242 17.23 -35.99 -24.21
C VAL A 242 17.52 -37.43 -24.65
N LEU A 243 17.70 -38.33 -23.68
CA LEU A 243 17.90 -39.76 -23.92
C LEU A 243 16.60 -40.54 -23.64
N GLY A 244 15.97 -41.06 -24.70
CA GLY A 244 14.79 -41.93 -24.59
C GLY A 244 13.46 -41.15 -24.54
N PHE A 245 12.68 -41.28 -25.61
CA PHE A 245 11.37 -40.65 -25.80
C PHE A 245 10.23 -41.51 -25.26
N SER A 246 9.30 -40.95 -24.47
CA SER A 246 7.87 -41.35 -24.47
C SER A 246 7.01 -40.51 -23.51
N PRO A 247 5.86 -39.92 -23.93
CA PRO A 247 5.54 -39.29 -25.21
C PRO A 247 5.84 -37.76 -25.22
N GLY A 248 6.45 -37.22 -24.17
CA GLY A 248 6.84 -35.82 -24.04
C GLY A 248 7.67 -35.58 -22.77
N TYR A 249 8.15 -34.36 -22.57
CA TYR A 249 8.93 -34.00 -21.38
C TYR A 249 8.25 -32.87 -20.61
N ARG A 250 8.34 -32.93 -19.28
CA ARG A 250 7.96 -31.84 -18.40
C ARG A 250 9.17 -30.95 -18.18
N LEU A 251 9.24 -29.83 -18.88
CA LEU A 251 10.22 -28.79 -18.65
C LEU A 251 9.69 -27.85 -17.56
N LYS A 252 10.51 -27.56 -16.56
CA LYS A 252 10.18 -26.63 -15.48
C LYS A 252 11.33 -25.66 -15.27
N ALA A 253 11.04 -24.37 -15.28
CA ALA A 253 11.97 -23.32 -14.88
C ALA A 253 11.49 -22.70 -13.57
N LYS A 254 12.34 -22.71 -12.55
CA LYS A 254 12.18 -21.87 -11.37
C LYS A 254 12.97 -20.58 -11.59
N ILE A 255 12.25 -19.49 -11.79
CA ILE A 255 12.80 -18.17 -12.11
C ILE A 255 12.81 -17.34 -10.84
N VAL A 256 13.98 -16.84 -10.45
CA VAL A 256 14.14 -15.91 -9.33
C VAL A 256 14.49 -14.55 -9.90
N PHE A 257 13.73 -13.53 -9.51
CA PHE A 257 13.92 -12.15 -9.95
C PHE A 257 14.76 -11.37 -8.93
N GLU A 258 15.35 -10.25 -9.36
CA GLU A 258 16.14 -9.38 -8.48
C GLU A 258 15.31 -8.79 -7.33
N SER A 259 14.00 -8.59 -7.54
CA SER A 259 13.06 -8.18 -6.50
C SER A 259 12.81 -9.23 -5.41
N GLY A 260 13.38 -10.44 -5.54
CA GLY A 260 13.12 -11.57 -4.65
C GLY A 260 11.85 -12.35 -4.98
N CYS A 261 11.04 -11.88 -5.92
CA CYS A 261 9.89 -12.61 -6.46
C CYS A 261 10.34 -13.89 -7.18
N ILE A 262 9.56 -14.96 -7.02
CA ILE A 262 9.83 -16.26 -7.62
C ILE A 262 8.61 -16.69 -8.42
N GLU A 263 8.85 -17.13 -9.65
CA GLU A 263 7.84 -17.75 -10.49
C GLU A 263 8.33 -19.12 -10.94
N THR A 264 7.44 -20.11 -10.96
CA THR A 264 7.75 -21.41 -11.54
C THR A 264 6.87 -21.64 -12.75
N ILE A 265 7.49 -21.84 -13.90
CA ILE A 265 6.81 -22.11 -15.16
C ILE A 265 7.09 -23.55 -15.56
N GLU A 266 6.03 -24.28 -15.87
CA GLU A 266 6.07 -25.68 -16.30
C GLU A 266 5.44 -25.80 -17.69
N LYS A 267 6.07 -26.54 -18.58
CA LYS A 267 5.56 -26.88 -19.90
C LYS A 267 5.71 -28.37 -20.15
N VAL A 268 4.66 -29.00 -20.65
CA VAL A 268 4.77 -30.33 -21.26
C VAL A 268 5.02 -30.12 -22.74
N ILE A 269 6.13 -30.68 -23.23
CA ILE A 269 6.64 -30.46 -24.59
C ILE A 269 6.64 -31.79 -25.33
N LEU A 270 6.11 -31.78 -26.56
CA LEU A 270 6.20 -32.89 -27.50
C LEU A 270 7.42 -32.71 -28.42
N ALA A 271 8.04 -33.81 -28.84
CA ALA A 271 9.17 -33.76 -29.75
C ALA A 271 8.73 -33.38 -31.17
N GLY A 272 9.52 -32.57 -31.87
CA GLY A 272 9.26 -32.19 -33.26
C GLY A 272 8.28 -31.01 -33.45
N SER A 273 7.88 -30.34 -32.37
CA SER A 273 6.88 -29.27 -32.41
C SER A 273 7.34 -27.90 -31.88
N PRO A 274 8.57 -27.41 -32.12
CA PRO A 274 9.00 -26.09 -31.63
C PRO A 274 8.14 -24.93 -32.19
N GLN A 275 7.56 -25.10 -33.39
CA GLN A 275 6.64 -24.13 -34.00
C GLN A 275 5.32 -23.93 -33.22
N CYS A 276 5.05 -24.75 -32.21
CA CYS A 276 3.83 -24.69 -31.43
C CYS A 276 4.05 -24.30 -29.96
N ASP A 277 5.02 -23.42 -29.70
CA ASP A 277 5.24 -22.85 -28.39
C ASP A 277 4.06 -21.94 -27.99
N ILE A 278 3.25 -22.37 -27.04
CA ILE A 278 2.16 -21.56 -26.47
C ILE A 278 2.61 -21.07 -25.11
N ASN A 279 2.37 -19.80 -24.81
CA ASN A 279 2.64 -19.22 -23.51
C ASN A 279 1.35 -18.85 -22.78
N LEU A 280 1.38 -18.99 -21.47
CA LEU A 280 0.37 -18.42 -20.59
C LEU A 280 0.81 -17.00 -20.24
N ASN A 281 -0.09 -16.07 -20.47
CA ASN A 281 0.07 -14.67 -20.13
C ASN A 281 -0.97 -14.29 -19.07
N TYR A 282 -0.62 -13.39 -18.15
CA TYR A 282 -1.57 -12.88 -17.17
C TYR A 282 -1.42 -11.39 -16.87
N GLN A 283 -2.54 -10.76 -16.51
CA GLN A 283 -2.58 -9.42 -15.95
C GLN A 283 -3.00 -9.52 -14.48
N LYS A 284 -2.26 -8.84 -13.60
CA LYS A 284 -2.57 -8.71 -12.18
C LYS A 284 -3.11 -7.31 -11.94
N LEU A 285 -4.37 -7.21 -11.55
CA LEU A 285 -5.08 -5.96 -11.34
C LEU A 285 -5.42 -5.81 -9.85
N PRO A 286 -5.31 -4.61 -9.26
CA PRO A 286 -5.86 -4.38 -7.93
C PRO A 286 -7.36 -4.62 -7.91
N HIS A 287 -7.84 -5.39 -6.92
CA HIS A 287 -9.27 -5.59 -6.73
C HIS A 287 -9.92 -4.34 -6.11
N ARG A 288 -11.11 -4.00 -6.58
CA ARG A 288 -11.88 -2.82 -6.15
C ARG A 288 -13.32 -3.21 -5.86
N ASP A 289 -13.82 -2.85 -4.69
CA ASP A 289 -15.20 -3.11 -4.28
C ASP A 289 -16.07 -1.89 -4.55
N TYR A 290 -17.34 -2.10 -4.88
CA TYR A 290 -18.33 -1.02 -4.87
C TYR A 290 -18.55 -0.52 -3.43
N ASN A 291 -18.10 0.70 -3.15
CA ASN A 291 -18.24 1.39 -1.86
C ASN A 291 -18.41 2.89 -2.13
N PRO A 292 -19.61 3.34 -2.55
CA PRO A 292 -19.84 4.72 -2.97
C PRO A 292 -19.70 5.74 -1.83
N HIS A 293 -19.81 5.28 -0.58
CA HIS A 293 -19.65 6.10 0.62
C HIS A 293 -18.21 6.10 1.15
N ASN A 294 -17.29 5.35 0.53
CA ASN A 294 -15.90 5.22 0.97
C ASN A 294 -15.80 4.83 2.47
N LEU A 295 -16.65 3.90 2.91
CA LEU A 295 -16.65 3.36 4.27
C LEU A 295 -15.33 2.63 4.58
N GLY A 296 -14.77 2.84 5.77
CA GLY A 296 -13.54 2.17 6.21
C GLY A 296 -12.32 2.49 5.34
N THR A 297 -12.28 3.69 4.76
CA THR A 297 -11.17 4.16 3.94
C THR A 297 -10.46 5.35 4.58
N VAL A 298 -9.36 5.79 3.99
CA VAL A 298 -8.60 6.97 4.42
C VAL A 298 -8.35 7.92 3.26
N SER A 299 -8.47 9.22 3.52
CA SER A 299 -8.01 10.28 2.61
C SER A 299 -6.78 10.96 3.21
N VAL A 300 -5.76 11.20 2.39
CA VAL A 300 -4.55 11.92 2.77
C VAL A 300 -4.45 13.18 1.95
N THR A 301 -4.16 14.29 2.62
CA THR A 301 -4.00 15.61 1.99
C THR A 301 -2.66 16.20 2.40
N TYR A 302 -1.90 16.69 1.43
CA TYR A 302 -0.68 17.47 1.64
C TYR A 302 -0.86 18.86 1.07
N PHE A 303 -0.40 19.87 1.81
CA PHE A 303 -0.38 21.25 1.36
C PHE A 303 1.06 21.70 1.17
N ASP A 304 1.39 22.25 0.01
CA ASP A 304 2.74 22.72 -0.27
C ASP A 304 3.08 24.05 0.44
N ALA A 305 4.28 24.58 0.21
CA ALA A 305 4.74 25.85 0.78
C ALA A 305 3.88 27.07 0.38
N ASN A 306 3.11 26.97 -0.71
CA ASN A 306 2.19 27.99 -1.18
C ASN A 306 0.75 27.77 -0.66
N GLY A 307 0.50 26.68 0.08
CA GLY A 307 -0.83 26.28 0.54
C GLY A 307 -1.64 25.56 -0.54
N LYS A 308 -1.01 25.08 -1.62
CA LYS A 308 -1.69 24.32 -2.66
C LYS A 308 -1.98 22.90 -2.17
N GLU A 309 -3.23 22.50 -2.30
CA GLU A 309 -3.73 21.20 -1.85
C GLU A 309 -3.45 20.08 -2.87
N TYR A 310 -2.94 18.95 -2.37
CA TYR A 310 -2.82 17.68 -3.08
C TYR A 310 -3.51 16.58 -2.26
N ASN A 311 -4.39 15.79 -2.88
CA ASN A 311 -5.25 14.85 -2.18
C ASN A 311 -5.20 13.44 -2.82
N SER A 312 -5.30 12.38 -2.01
CA SER A 312 -5.40 10.99 -2.47
C SER A 312 -6.78 10.60 -3.00
N HIS A 313 -7.80 11.44 -2.75
CA HIS A 313 -9.19 11.25 -3.16
C HIS A 313 -9.40 11.64 -4.63
N TYR A 314 -8.94 10.79 -5.55
CA TYR A 314 -9.22 10.89 -6.97
C TYR A 314 -9.59 9.53 -7.55
N ALA A 315 -10.22 9.52 -8.73
CA ALA A 315 -10.67 8.27 -9.34
C ALA A 315 -9.50 7.34 -9.68
N TYR A 316 -9.64 6.07 -9.31
CA TYR A 316 -8.61 5.04 -9.51
C TYR A 316 -7.29 5.40 -8.85
N ASN A 317 -7.36 5.81 -7.58
CA ASN A 317 -6.18 6.17 -6.81
C ASN A 317 -5.15 5.02 -6.73
N THR A 318 -3.90 5.38 -6.47
CA THR A 318 -2.76 4.47 -6.37
C THR A 318 -1.95 4.79 -5.14
N GLY A 319 -1.30 3.77 -4.58
CA GLY A 319 -0.55 3.87 -3.34
C GLY A 319 -1.04 2.85 -2.31
N HIS A 320 -0.51 2.98 -1.11
CA HIS A 320 -0.91 2.22 0.07
C HIS A 320 -0.77 3.08 1.32
N PHE A 321 -1.62 2.81 2.30
CA PHE A 321 -1.59 3.40 3.62
C PHE A 321 -1.88 2.30 4.63
N SER A 322 -1.20 2.34 5.77
CA SER A 322 -1.34 1.35 6.83
C SER A 322 -1.29 2.04 8.19
N ILE A 323 -2.16 1.63 9.10
CA ILE A 323 -2.07 1.98 10.52
C ILE A 323 -1.26 0.90 11.21
N GLU A 324 -0.08 1.25 11.71
CA GLU A 324 0.85 0.29 12.30
C GLU A 324 0.48 -0.05 13.75
N ALA A 325 0.02 0.94 14.50
CA ALA A 325 -0.35 0.77 15.90
C ALA A 325 -1.37 1.83 16.33
N ILE A 326 -2.22 1.47 17.29
CA ILE A 326 -3.21 2.34 17.91
C ILE A 326 -3.04 2.26 19.43
N ALA A 327 -3.09 3.41 20.10
CA ALA A 327 -3.01 3.53 21.55
C ALA A 327 -4.02 4.57 22.06
N ASN A 328 -4.44 4.43 23.32
CA ASN A 328 -5.20 5.49 23.99
C ASN A 328 -4.32 6.73 24.15
N TYR A 329 -4.90 7.90 23.94
CA TYR A 329 -4.28 9.18 24.24
C TYR A 329 -5.22 10.00 25.11
N ASN A 330 -4.83 10.18 26.37
CA ASN A 330 -5.58 11.01 27.30
C ASN A 330 -4.76 12.27 27.54
N GLU A 331 -5.23 13.41 27.02
CA GLU A 331 -4.73 14.69 27.50
C GLU A 331 -5.26 14.90 28.92
N SER A 332 -4.36 14.89 29.90
CA SER A 332 -4.69 15.37 31.24
C SER A 332 -4.83 16.88 31.18
N MET A 333 -5.97 17.39 30.70
CA MET A 333 -6.24 18.82 30.78
C MET A 333 -6.60 19.19 32.22
N SER A 334 -5.82 20.10 32.81
CA SER A 334 -5.99 20.64 34.17
C SER A 334 -7.20 21.58 34.34
N SER A 335 -8.20 21.51 33.44
CA SER A 335 -9.40 22.35 33.52
C SER A 335 -10.52 21.61 34.26
N SER A 336 -11.17 22.30 35.20
CA SER A 336 -12.27 21.84 36.07
C SER A 336 -13.57 21.44 35.35
N THR A 337 -13.52 21.20 34.05
CA THR A 337 -14.65 20.76 33.22
C THR A 337 -14.21 19.48 32.52
N PRO A 338 -14.81 18.31 32.81
CA PRO A 338 -14.49 17.09 32.10
C PRO A 338 -15.00 17.22 30.67
N VAL A 339 -14.13 17.63 29.76
CA VAL A 339 -14.36 17.44 28.34
C VAL A 339 -13.93 16.01 28.06
N THR A 340 -14.90 15.14 27.75
CA THR A 340 -14.68 13.77 27.28
C THR A 340 -14.12 13.82 25.85
N ASN A 341 -12.96 14.45 25.66
CA ASN A 341 -12.29 14.42 24.37
C ASN A 341 -11.54 13.11 24.27
N ASN A 342 -12.25 12.08 23.85
CA ASN A 342 -11.66 10.78 23.62
C ASN A 342 -10.76 10.86 22.38
N HIS A 343 -9.47 10.64 22.61
CA HIS A 343 -8.49 10.61 21.54
C HIS A 343 -7.81 9.24 21.46
N LYS A 344 -7.50 8.86 20.24
CA LYS A 344 -6.54 7.77 19.96
C LYS A 344 -5.31 8.36 19.34
N ARG A 345 -4.16 7.83 19.74
CA ARG A 345 -2.91 8.00 19.03
C ARG A 345 -2.74 6.81 18.10
N TYR A 346 -2.29 7.05 16.89
CA TYR A 346 -1.95 5.99 15.94
C TYR A 346 -0.65 6.32 15.21
N SER A 347 0.14 5.29 14.93
CA SER A 347 1.26 5.39 13.99
C SER A 347 0.84 4.87 12.63
N PHE A 348 1.35 5.45 11.56
CA PHE A 348 1.03 5.04 10.20
C PHE A 348 2.28 4.95 9.33
N SER A 349 2.12 4.26 8.20
CA SER A 349 3.10 4.22 7.12
C SER A 349 2.41 4.19 5.74
N GLY A 350 3.14 4.52 4.68
CA GLY A 350 2.64 4.37 3.31
C GLY A 350 3.52 4.96 2.20
N ASP A 351 3.04 4.78 0.97
CA ASP A 351 3.52 5.41 -0.26
C ASP A 351 2.30 5.84 -1.08
N LEU A 352 2.22 7.12 -1.47
CA LEU A 352 1.01 7.70 -2.05
C LEU A 352 1.33 8.58 -3.26
N VAL A 353 0.45 8.55 -4.27
CA VAL A 353 0.37 9.62 -5.27
C VAL A 353 -0.77 10.53 -4.85
N LEU A 354 -0.53 11.82 -4.73
CA LEU A 354 -1.57 12.81 -4.45
C LEU A 354 -1.78 13.71 -5.67
N LYS A 355 -3.01 14.15 -5.92
CA LYS A 355 -3.36 15.02 -7.04
C LYS A 355 -4.03 16.31 -6.57
N SER A 356 -3.70 17.40 -7.25
CA SER A 356 -4.33 18.70 -7.12
C SER A 356 -5.47 18.86 -8.14
N SER A 357 -6.37 19.82 -7.92
CA SER A 357 -7.49 20.13 -8.81
C SER A 357 -7.08 20.57 -10.22
N ASP A 358 -5.87 21.11 -10.37
CA ASP A 358 -5.28 21.49 -11.66
C ASP A 358 -4.62 20.32 -12.42
N GLY A 359 -4.71 19.09 -11.87
CA GLY A 359 -4.15 17.88 -12.47
C GLY A 359 -2.68 17.63 -12.16
N SER A 360 -1.99 18.56 -11.47
CA SER A 360 -0.63 18.30 -10.99
C SER A 360 -0.61 17.25 -9.89
N SER A 361 0.51 16.54 -9.75
CA SER A 361 0.68 15.46 -8.78
C SER A 361 1.94 15.60 -7.94
N VAL A 362 1.91 15.05 -6.74
CA VAL A 362 3.09 14.81 -5.90
C VAL A 362 3.15 13.36 -5.49
N GLN A 363 4.36 12.82 -5.44
CA GLN A 363 4.65 11.51 -4.90
C GLN A 363 5.09 11.68 -3.45
N LEU A 364 4.45 10.95 -2.54
CA LEU A 364 4.86 10.79 -1.15
C LEU A 364 5.47 9.41 -0.99
N ASP A 365 6.77 9.34 -0.72
CA ASP A 365 7.49 8.09 -0.55
C ASP A 365 8.02 7.92 0.88
N ASN A 366 7.94 6.69 1.39
CA ASN A 366 8.34 6.26 2.71
C ASN A 366 7.76 7.16 3.80
N ILE A 367 6.46 7.48 3.71
CA ILE A 367 5.84 8.30 4.73
C ILE A 367 5.60 7.47 5.99
N PHE A 368 5.86 8.06 7.14
CA PHE A 368 5.54 7.50 8.44
C PHE A 368 5.35 8.62 9.46
N GLY A 369 4.57 8.34 10.50
CA GLY A 369 4.29 9.35 11.51
C GLY A 369 3.49 8.81 12.68
N ILE A 370 3.29 9.68 13.66
CA ILE A 370 2.44 9.43 14.82
C ILE A 370 1.45 10.57 14.92
N PHE A 371 0.17 10.25 14.77
CA PHE A 371 -0.93 11.22 14.75
C PHE A 371 -1.90 10.93 15.90
N ALA A 372 -2.68 11.93 16.31
CA ALA A 372 -3.84 11.75 17.17
C ALA A 372 -5.12 11.97 16.36
N VAL A 373 -6.21 11.34 16.79
CA VAL A 373 -7.53 11.57 16.24
C VAL A 373 -8.57 11.61 17.35
N GLN A 374 -9.50 12.54 17.24
CA GLN A 374 -10.64 12.67 18.13
C GLN A 374 -11.80 11.79 17.65
N HIS A 375 -12.60 11.26 18.57
CA HIS A 375 -13.76 10.41 18.25
C HIS A 375 -14.93 10.61 19.22
N PRO A 376 -16.17 10.24 18.83
CA PRO A 376 -17.38 10.47 19.64
C PRO A 376 -17.49 9.66 20.95
N ASP A 377 -16.79 8.53 21.08
CA ASP A 377 -16.97 7.54 22.17
C ASP A 377 -15.96 7.61 23.31
#